data_AF-A0A2A3MKZ0-F1
#
_entry.id   AF-A0A2A3MKZ0-F1
#
_cell.length_a   1.000
_cell.length_b   1.000
_cell.length_c   1.000
_cell.angle_alpha   90.00
_cell.angle_beta   90.00
_cell.angle_gamma   90.00
#
_symmetry.space_group_name_H-M   'P 1'
#
loop_
_entity.id
_entity.type
_entity.pdbx_description
1 polymer ?
#
loop_
_entity_poly.entity_id
_entity_poly.type
_entity_poly.pdbx_seq_one_letter_code
_entity_poly.pdbx_strand_id
1 'polypeptide(L)'
;MDNNQPIIVKRVTRKDHGHHGGSWKIAFADFAVAMMAFFLVMWLITVATPEQLRSISGYFNDPIGFNEGGSPWAIDLGGSPEVAPQTTLNQTPQETGQQEVSEDSARELADQAERRDMEMLLQELQNQIDSEPVLQRFKDQILIEITQDGLRIQIVDAENRPMFASGSAQLQPYFEEILLSLSDTIAKVKKKISVSGHTDGQPYAGRRGYGNWELSSDRANAARRTLLAAGYPEEQVARVVGYADSALFDREDPLSPINRRIDIVVLNRQAEEQIREGADSAAPAVAPETLDVQPPVIELPEPDAAPVPSAPEAQTADPAAAAPAANGQRRLNLFDNAEQLRGLDQ
;
A
#
# COMPACT_ATOMS: atom_id res chain seq x y z
N MET A 1 -33.97 -6.73 117.10
CA MET A 1 -32.95 -7.65 116.57
C MET A 1 -32.41 -7.01 115.30
N ASP A 2 -31.28 -6.34 115.43
CA ASP A 2 -30.63 -5.63 114.32
C ASP A 2 -29.97 -6.64 113.38
N ASN A 3 -30.42 -6.67 112.14
CA ASN A 3 -29.89 -7.54 111.10
C ASN A 3 -28.77 -6.80 110.34
N ASN A 4 -27.57 -6.76 110.93
CA ASN A 4 -26.39 -6.19 110.30
C ASN A 4 -25.61 -7.30 109.57
N GLN A 5 -25.95 -7.54 108.30
CA GLN A 5 -25.08 -8.34 107.42
C GLN A 5 -24.18 -7.41 106.60
N PRO A 6 -22.85 -7.59 106.62
CA PRO A 6 -21.95 -6.71 105.89
C PRO A 6 -22.07 -6.95 104.39
N ILE A 7 -22.43 -5.90 103.65
CA ILE A 7 -22.43 -5.91 102.18
C ILE A 7 -20.99 -5.80 101.69
N ILE A 8 -20.46 -6.89 101.14
CA ILE A 8 -19.12 -6.91 100.53
C ILE A 8 -19.26 -6.57 99.04
N VAL A 9 -18.92 -5.34 98.67
CA VAL A 9 -18.86 -4.92 97.26
C VAL A 9 -17.50 -5.28 96.69
N LYS A 10 -17.41 -6.38 95.93
CA LYS A 10 -16.19 -6.73 95.17
C LYS A 10 -16.16 -5.94 93.86
N ARG A 11 -15.40 -4.84 93.84
CA ARG A 11 -15.15 -4.08 92.60
C ARG A 11 -14.09 -4.79 91.76
N VAL A 12 -14.52 -5.51 90.73
CA VAL A 12 -13.61 -6.15 89.77
C VAL A 12 -13.19 -5.13 88.74
N THR A 13 -12.03 -4.51 88.91
CA THR A 13 -11.40 -3.73 87.85
C THR A 13 -10.82 -4.71 86.83
N ARG A 14 -11.47 -4.86 85.67
CA ARG A 14 -10.80 -5.44 84.51
C ARG A 14 -9.72 -4.44 84.09
N LYS A 15 -8.47 -4.69 84.49
CA LYS A 15 -7.34 -4.11 83.77
C LYS A 15 -7.27 -4.86 82.45
N ASP A 16 -7.88 -4.28 81.43
CA ASP A 16 -7.54 -4.66 80.07
C ASP A 16 -6.08 -4.29 79.88
N HIS A 17 -5.23 -5.28 79.61
CA HIS A 17 -3.85 -5.02 79.22
C HIS A 17 -3.93 -4.43 77.82
N GLY A 18 -4.06 -3.10 77.74
CA GLY A 18 -3.92 -2.36 76.50
C GLY A 18 -2.65 -2.82 75.81
N HIS A 19 -2.78 -3.26 74.56
CA HIS A 19 -1.72 -3.77 73.71
C HIS A 19 -0.68 -2.68 73.37
N HIS A 20 0.00 -2.12 74.38
CA HIS A 20 0.95 -1.02 74.23
C HIS A 20 2.37 -1.47 73.85
N GLY A 21 2.58 -2.76 73.57
CA GLY A 21 3.89 -3.32 73.20
C GLY A 21 4.21 -3.31 71.69
N GLY A 22 3.26 -2.91 70.83
CA GLY A 22 3.40 -2.97 69.37
C GLY A 22 3.72 -1.62 68.71
N SER A 23 3.40 -0.49 69.34
CA SER A 23 3.51 0.84 68.72
C SER A 23 4.94 1.23 68.36
N TRP A 24 5.93 0.82 69.16
CA TRP A 24 7.34 1.09 68.88
C TRP A 24 7.87 0.27 67.69
N LYS A 25 7.29 -0.92 67.44
CA LYS A 25 7.64 -1.75 66.28
C LYS A 25 7.11 -1.15 64.98
N ILE A 26 5.97 -0.46 65.05
CA ILE A 26 5.40 0.26 63.90
C ILE A 26 6.29 1.47 63.56
N ALA A 27 6.71 2.24 64.57
CA ALA A 27 7.66 3.34 64.35
C ALA A 27 9.04 2.85 63.85
N PHE A 28 9.52 1.71 64.36
CA PHE A 28 10.76 1.09 63.88
C PHE A 28 10.63 0.56 62.45
N ALA A 29 9.50 -0.05 62.09
CA ALA A 29 9.23 -0.53 60.74
C ALA A 29 9.14 0.64 59.74
N ASP A 30 8.48 1.73 60.12
CA ASP A 30 8.39 2.95 59.31
C ASP A 30 9.77 3.58 59.08
N PHE A 31 10.59 3.67 60.13
CA PHE A 31 11.98 4.13 60.00
C PHE A 31 12.82 3.22 59.10
N ALA A 32 12.68 1.89 59.22
CA ALA A 32 13.41 0.94 58.38
C ALA A 32 12.99 1.04 56.90
N VAL A 33 11.70 1.23 56.61
CA VAL A 33 11.20 1.42 55.24
C VAL A 33 11.64 2.77 54.66
N ALA A 34 11.64 3.84 55.46
CA ALA A 34 12.14 5.14 55.04
C ALA A 34 13.64 5.09 54.69
N MET A 35 14.45 4.41 55.51
CA MET A 35 15.88 4.21 55.19
C MET A 35 16.09 3.30 53.97
N MET A 36 15.27 2.27 53.80
CA MET A 36 15.31 1.40 52.63
C MET A 36 14.95 2.17 51.35
N ALA A 37 13.89 2.98 51.36
CA ALA A 37 13.49 3.81 50.23
C ALA A 37 14.58 4.83 49.89
N PHE A 38 15.16 5.49 50.90
CA PHE A 38 16.28 6.40 50.72
C PHE A 38 17.50 5.70 50.10
N PHE A 39 17.83 4.49 50.56
CA PHE A 39 18.92 3.69 49.99
C PHE A 39 18.65 3.29 48.55
N LEU A 40 17.42 2.88 48.21
CA LEU A 40 17.03 2.55 46.83
C LEU A 40 17.13 3.76 45.89
N VAL A 41 16.73 4.94 46.34
CA VAL A 41 16.86 6.19 45.56
C VAL A 41 18.33 6.53 45.34
N MET A 42 19.14 6.48 46.40
CA MET A 42 20.58 6.78 46.29
C MET A 42 21.30 5.73 45.43
N TRP A 43 20.91 4.47 45.53
CA TRP A 43 21.42 3.38 44.69
C TRP A 43 21.03 3.56 43.22
N LEU A 44 19.81 4.00 42.92
CA LEU A 44 19.37 4.31 41.56
C LEU A 44 20.17 5.48 40.96
N ILE A 45 20.49 6.51 41.75
CA ILE A 45 21.31 7.65 41.29
C ILE A 45 22.74 7.21 40.95
N THR A 46 23.31 6.21 41.63
CA THR A 46 24.69 5.76 41.36
C THR A 46 24.80 4.80 40.18
N VAL A 47 23.74 4.07 39.82
CA VAL A 47 23.71 3.19 38.63
C VAL A 47 23.19 3.88 37.37
N ALA A 48 22.48 5.01 37.51
CA ALA A 48 21.97 5.79 36.39
C ALA A 48 23.08 6.56 35.67
N THR A 49 22.98 6.65 34.34
CA THR A 49 23.93 7.45 33.56
C THR A 49 23.67 8.95 33.76
N PRO A 50 24.69 9.82 33.59
CA PRO A 50 24.52 11.27 33.71
C PRO A 50 23.46 11.87 32.77
N GLU A 51 23.13 11.19 31.66
CA GLU A 51 22.09 11.60 30.71
C GLU A 51 20.68 11.29 31.24
N GLN A 52 20.47 10.11 31.83
CA GLN A 52 19.20 9.71 32.44
C GLN A 52 18.86 10.57 33.67
N LEU A 53 19.86 10.94 34.46
CA LEU A 53 19.67 11.86 35.60
C LEU A 53 19.19 13.24 35.14
N ARG A 54 19.70 13.72 34.00
CA ARG A 54 19.29 15.02 33.44
C ARG A 54 17.85 15.00 32.94
N SER A 55 17.43 13.96 32.22
CA SER A 55 16.04 13.85 31.72
C SER A 55 15.03 13.76 32.87
N ILE A 56 15.33 12.98 33.91
CA ILE A 56 14.48 12.87 35.09
C ILE A 56 14.43 14.22 35.83
N SER A 57 15.57 14.91 36.00
CA SER A 57 15.58 16.23 36.66
C SER A 57 14.82 17.31 35.87
N GLY A 58 14.82 17.21 34.53
CA GLY A 58 14.04 18.09 33.67
C GLY A 58 12.55 17.98 33.95
N TYR A 59 12.04 16.75 34.05
CA TYR A 59 10.63 16.46 34.34
C TYR A 59 10.15 17.02 35.69
N PHE A 60 11.00 17.02 36.73
CA PHE A 60 10.62 17.54 38.04
C PHE A 60 10.75 19.07 38.17
N ASN A 61 11.64 19.70 37.41
CA ASN A 61 11.78 21.15 37.39
C ASN A 61 10.76 21.82 36.46
N ASP A 62 10.36 21.15 35.39
CA ASP A 62 9.33 21.61 34.46
C ASP A 62 8.49 20.43 33.95
N PRO A 63 7.42 20.06 34.67
CA PRO A 63 6.55 18.95 34.29
C PRO A 63 5.69 19.27 33.05
N ILE A 64 5.69 20.52 32.56
CA ILE A 64 4.85 20.98 31.44
C ILE A 64 5.65 21.10 30.15
N GLY A 65 6.92 21.51 30.22
CA GLY A 65 7.80 21.75 29.07
C GLY A 65 8.53 20.54 28.48
N PHE A 66 8.55 19.39 29.18
CA PHE A 66 9.29 18.20 28.75
C PHE A 66 8.45 17.26 27.86
N ASN A 67 7.91 17.80 26.77
CA ASN A 67 7.52 17.00 25.61
C ASN A 67 8.70 16.94 24.64
N GLU A 68 8.84 15.81 23.93
CA GLU A 68 10.01 15.32 23.19
C GLU A 68 10.44 16.17 21.96
N GLY A 69 10.24 17.48 22.00
CA GLY A 69 10.65 18.46 20.98
C GLY A 69 11.02 19.86 21.51
N GLY A 70 11.08 20.09 22.82
CA GLY A 70 11.45 21.39 23.41
C GLY A 70 12.96 21.55 23.61
N SER A 71 13.53 22.70 23.24
CA SER A 71 14.98 22.94 23.28
C SER A 71 15.58 22.83 24.71
N PRO A 72 16.85 22.40 24.88
CA PRO A 72 17.45 22.14 26.20
C PRO A 72 17.75 23.36 27.10
N TRP A 73 17.26 24.55 26.78
CA TRP A 73 17.57 25.79 27.52
C TRP A 73 16.32 26.36 28.20
N ALA A 74 16.40 26.58 29.52
CA ALA A 74 15.28 27.01 30.37
C ALA A 74 14.99 28.53 30.35
N ILE A 75 15.44 29.27 29.34
CA ILE A 75 15.15 30.72 29.23
C ILE A 75 14.85 31.06 27.77
N ASP A 76 13.56 31.18 27.46
CA ASP A 76 13.05 31.84 26.26
C ASP A 76 12.51 33.23 26.66
N LEU A 77 13.25 34.28 26.27
CA LEU A 77 12.92 35.71 26.47
C LEU A 77 12.16 36.26 25.25
N GLY A 78 11.06 35.63 24.83
CA GLY A 78 10.44 35.99 23.54
C GLY A 78 8.95 35.73 23.31
N GLY A 79 8.18 35.21 24.27
CA GLY A 79 6.76 34.86 24.06
C GLY A 79 5.79 35.57 25.01
N SER A 80 4.65 36.04 24.51
CA SER A 80 3.65 36.83 25.25
C SER A 80 2.95 36.00 26.35
N PRO A 81 2.50 36.62 27.47
CA PRO A 81 1.96 35.87 28.60
C PRO A 81 0.58 35.30 28.26
N GLU A 82 0.49 33.98 28.14
CA GLU A 82 -0.79 33.29 28.14
C GLU A 82 -1.18 32.93 29.58
N VAL A 83 -2.45 33.16 29.90
CA VAL A 83 -2.98 33.07 31.25
C VAL A 83 -3.02 31.61 31.69
N ALA A 84 -2.34 31.29 32.78
CA ALA A 84 -2.38 29.96 33.38
C ALA A 84 -3.84 29.51 33.67
N PRO A 85 -4.25 28.29 33.28
CA PRO A 85 -5.59 27.80 33.56
C PRO A 85 -5.78 27.64 35.07
N GLN A 86 -6.80 28.32 35.58
CA GLN A 86 -7.31 28.24 36.95
C GLN A 86 -7.97 26.87 37.15
N THR A 87 -7.21 25.84 37.53
CA THR A 87 -7.82 24.61 38.04
C THR A 87 -7.02 24.11 39.24
N THR A 88 -7.67 24.16 40.40
CA THR A 88 -7.13 23.67 41.66
C THR A 88 -7.33 22.16 41.77
N LEU A 89 -6.39 21.48 42.45
CA LEU A 89 -6.17 20.04 42.56
C LEU A 89 -7.28 19.19 43.22
N ASN A 90 -8.54 19.60 43.19
CA ASN A 90 -9.65 18.77 43.67
C ASN A 90 -10.80 18.77 42.68
N GLN A 91 -10.64 17.99 41.61
CA GLN A 91 -11.78 17.44 40.87
C GLN A 91 -11.66 15.92 40.90
N THR A 92 -12.76 15.30 41.33
CA THR A 92 -13.10 13.88 41.27
C THR A 92 -12.76 13.32 39.88
N PRO A 93 -12.49 12.01 39.71
CA PRO A 93 -12.12 11.45 38.41
C PRO A 93 -13.29 11.63 37.45
N GLN A 94 -13.26 12.76 36.75
CA GLN A 94 -14.12 13.05 35.64
C GLN A 94 -13.57 12.22 34.49
N GLU A 95 -14.48 11.44 33.92
CA GLU A 95 -14.26 10.50 32.83
C GLU A 95 -13.15 10.98 31.91
N THR A 96 -12.21 10.07 31.67
CA THR A 96 -11.07 10.22 30.77
C THR A 96 -11.58 10.76 29.45
N GLY A 97 -11.54 12.08 29.30
CA GLY A 97 -11.79 12.74 28.04
C GLY A 97 -10.79 12.14 27.08
N GLN A 98 -11.30 11.46 26.07
CA GLN A 98 -10.54 11.16 24.87
C GLN A 98 -9.87 12.47 24.48
N GLN A 99 -8.56 12.54 24.69
CA GLN A 99 -7.77 13.63 24.20
C GLN A 99 -7.89 13.48 22.68
N GLU A 100 -8.83 14.23 22.09
CA GLU A 100 -9.05 14.25 20.65
C GLU A 100 -7.73 14.73 20.06
N VAL A 101 -6.89 13.77 19.66
CA VAL A 101 -5.78 14.03 18.77
C VAL A 101 -6.43 14.72 17.59
N SER A 102 -6.10 16.01 17.37
CA SER A 102 -6.66 16.73 16.24
C SER A 102 -6.37 15.90 14.98
N GLU A 103 -7.36 15.80 14.09
CA GLU A 103 -7.19 15.01 12.87
C GLU A 103 -5.91 15.42 12.10
N ASP A 104 -5.57 16.72 12.17
CA ASP A 104 -4.37 17.27 11.57
C ASP A 104 -3.09 16.73 12.22
N SER A 105 -2.99 16.71 13.56
CA SER A 105 -1.81 16.14 14.24
C SER A 105 -1.69 14.62 14.02
N ALA A 106 -2.79 13.89 13.92
CA ALA A 106 -2.77 12.47 13.58
C ALA A 106 -2.26 12.22 12.15
N ARG A 107 -2.68 13.05 11.20
CA ARG A 107 -2.21 13.00 9.80
C ARG A 107 -0.72 13.30 9.70
N GLU A 108 -0.23 14.34 10.37
CA GLU A 108 1.19 14.68 10.38
C GLU A 108 2.05 13.56 10.95
N LEU A 109 1.62 12.91 12.03
CA LEU A 109 2.33 11.78 12.61
C LEU A 109 2.38 10.58 11.66
N ALA A 110 1.27 10.29 10.98
CA ALA A 110 1.18 9.22 9.99
C ALA A 110 2.09 9.49 8.79
N ASP A 111 2.11 10.72 8.28
CA ASP A 111 2.94 11.12 7.15
C ASP A 111 4.45 11.04 7.53
N GLN A 112 4.82 11.37 8.78
CA GLN A 112 6.18 11.17 9.28
C GLN A 112 6.57 9.70 9.40
N ALA A 113 5.67 8.84 9.92
CA ALA A 113 5.91 7.41 10.00
C ALA A 113 6.10 6.79 8.61
N GLU A 114 5.25 7.18 7.65
CA GLU A 114 5.36 6.73 6.27
C GLU A 114 6.66 7.16 5.60
N ARG A 115 7.14 8.38 5.85
CA ARG A 115 8.47 8.81 5.36
C ARG A 115 9.59 7.93 5.89
N ARG A 116 9.55 7.56 7.17
CA ARG A 116 10.53 6.63 7.76
C ARG A 116 10.45 5.25 7.11
N ASP A 117 9.24 4.75 6.83
CA ASP A 117 9.06 3.49 6.13
C ASP A 117 9.66 3.51 4.72
N MET A 118 9.49 4.62 3.98
CA MET A 118 10.10 4.81 2.65
C MET A 118 11.62 4.88 2.72
N GLU A 119 12.18 5.54 3.73
CA GLU A 119 13.63 5.61 3.95
C GLU A 119 14.22 4.23 4.27
N MET A 120 13.55 3.45 5.12
CA MET A 120 13.95 2.06 5.42
C MET A 120 13.87 1.18 4.17
N LEU A 121 12.80 1.32 3.37
CA LEU A 121 12.65 0.58 2.12
C LEU A 121 13.73 0.95 1.10
N LEU A 122 14.04 2.24 0.96
CA LEU A 122 15.13 2.71 0.10
C LEU A 122 16.46 2.05 0.51
N GLN A 123 16.77 2.06 1.80
CA GLN A 123 18.01 1.48 2.31
C GLN A 123 18.06 -0.04 2.08
N GLU A 124 16.95 -0.75 2.33
CA GLU A 124 16.85 -2.19 2.07
C GLU A 124 17.06 -2.51 0.58
N LEU A 125 16.42 -1.76 -0.32
CA LEU A 125 16.60 -1.93 -1.77
C LEU A 125 18.04 -1.64 -2.21
N GLN A 126 18.67 -0.60 -1.66
CA GLN A 126 20.08 -0.30 -1.93
C GLN A 126 20.99 -1.43 -1.46
N ASN A 127 20.79 -1.94 -0.25
CA ASN A 127 21.53 -3.09 0.28
C ASN A 127 21.30 -4.35 -0.57
N GLN A 128 20.08 -4.57 -1.04
CA GLN A 128 19.75 -5.70 -1.91
C GLN A 128 20.49 -5.58 -3.26
N ILE A 129 20.45 -4.41 -3.89
CA ILE A 129 21.18 -4.15 -5.15
C ILE A 129 22.68 -4.37 -4.97
N ASP A 130 23.24 -3.97 -3.82
CA ASP A 130 24.65 -4.12 -3.52
C ASP A 130 25.06 -5.52 -3.05
N SER A 131 24.12 -6.38 -2.64
CA SER A 131 24.44 -7.74 -2.18
C SER A 131 24.14 -8.82 -3.20
N GLU A 132 23.15 -8.60 -4.07
CA GLU A 132 22.71 -9.58 -5.05
C GLU A 132 23.49 -9.47 -6.36
N PRO A 133 24.21 -10.52 -6.81
CA PRO A 133 25.03 -10.46 -8.02
C PRO A 133 24.25 -10.13 -9.30
N VAL A 134 22.98 -10.53 -9.36
CA VAL A 134 22.11 -10.23 -10.50
C VAL A 134 21.85 -8.74 -10.57
N LEU A 135 21.40 -8.12 -9.48
CA LEU A 135 21.09 -6.69 -9.41
C LEU A 135 22.33 -5.81 -9.58
N GLN A 136 23.47 -6.19 -8.99
CA GLN A 136 24.72 -5.42 -9.12
C GLN A 136 25.13 -5.18 -10.57
N ARG A 137 24.93 -6.15 -11.46
CA ARG A 137 25.26 -6.03 -12.89
C ARG A 137 24.41 -4.97 -13.61
N PHE A 138 23.29 -4.59 -13.03
CA PHE A 138 22.33 -3.61 -13.55
C PHE A 138 22.19 -2.40 -12.65
N LYS A 139 23.07 -2.21 -11.65
CA LYS A 139 23.02 -1.09 -10.71
C LYS A 139 22.92 0.27 -11.40
N ASP A 140 23.69 0.48 -12.46
CA ASP A 140 23.69 1.73 -13.23
C ASP A 140 22.37 1.98 -14.01
N GLN A 141 21.55 0.94 -14.18
CA GLN A 141 20.25 1.01 -14.83
C GLN A 141 19.09 1.13 -13.83
N ILE A 142 19.36 1.01 -12.52
CA ILE A 142 18.34 1.06 -11.47
C ILE A 142 18.53 2.35 -10.68
N LEU A 143 17.60 3.29 -10.85
CA LEU A 143 17.60 4.57 -10.15
C LEU A 143 16.49 4.57 -9.10
N ILE A 144 16.83 4.83 -7.85
CA ILE A 144 15.86 4.87 -6.75
C ILE A 144 15.90 6.24 -6.08
N GLU A 145 14.74 6.87 -5.96
CA GLU A 145 14.60 8.19 -5.33
C GLU A 145 13.30 8.30 -4.53
N ILE A 146 13.33 9.10 -3.46
CA ILE A 146 12.11 9.49 -2.73
C ILE A 146 11.50 10.70 -3.43
N THR A 147 10.23 10.60 -3.77
CA THR A 147 9.45 11.62 -4.47
C THR A 147 8.26 12.06 -3.62
N GLN A 148 7.52 13.06 -4.10
CA GLN A 148 6.30 13.53 -3.44
C GLN A 148 5.19 12.47 -3.40
N ASP A 149 5.20 11.53 -4.35
CA ASP A 149 4.19 10.47 -4.45
C ASP A 149 4.60 9.20 -3.66
N GLY A 150 5.82 9.16 -3.12
CA GLY A 150 6.40 8.01 -2.43
C GLY A 150 7.76 7.60 -3.00
N LEU A 151 8.13 6.33 -2.89
CA LEU A 151 9.44 5.82 -3.34
C LEU A 151 9.37 5.39 -4.81
N ARG A 152 10.14 6.05 -5.69
CA ARG A 152 10.21 5.74 -7.11
C ARG A 152 11.43 4.89 -7.42
N ILE A 153 11.19 3.77 -8.10
CA ILE A 153 12.19 2.85 -8.64
C ILE A 153 12.09 2.93 -10.17
N GLN A 154 13.10 3.44 -10.83
CA GLN A 154 13.17 3.54 -12.30
C GLN A 154 14.18 2.52 -12.80
N ILE A 155 13.77 1.70 -13.76
CA ILE A 155 14.70 0.84 -14.50
C ILE A 155 14.79 1.37 -15.94
N VAL A 156 16.00 1.76 -16.35
CA VAL A 156 16.26 2.38 -17.67
C VAL A 156 16.97 1.42 -18.61
N ASP A 157 16.69 1.55 -19.92
CA ASP A 157 17.42 0.83 -20.96
C ASP A 157 18.85 1.39 -21.12
N ALA A 158 19.77 0.51 -21.54
CA ALA A 158 21.08 0.89 -22.05
C ALA A 158 21.25 0.32 -23.47
N GLU A 159 22.09 0.94 -24.31
CA GLU A 159 22.29 0.57 -25.73
C GLU A 159 22.53 -0.94 -25.94
N ASN A 160 23.32 -1.56 -25.05
CA ASN A 160 23.70 -2.97 -25.18
C ASN A 160 22.93 -3.90 -24.22
N ARG A 161 21.94 -3.37 -23.48
CA ARG A 161 21.16 -4.11 -22.49
C ARG A 161 19.71 -3.58 -22.42
N PRO A 162 18.88 -3.84 -23.45
CA PRO A 162 17.49 -3.38 -23.49
C PRO A 162 16.59 -4.23 -22.59
N MET A 163 15.69 -3.64 -21.80
CA MET A 163 14.78 -4.40 -20.93
C MET A 163 13.76 -5.25 -21.68
N PHE A 164 13.44 -4.85 -22.91
CA PHE A 164 12.45 -5.50 -23.76
C PHE A 164 13.05 -5.88 -25.11
N ALA A 165 12.48 -6.88 -25.76
CA ALA A 165 12.76 -7.11 -27.18
C ALA A 165 12.38 -5.88 -28.02
N SER A 166 13.13 -5.64 -29.10
CA SER A 166 12.92 -4.48 -29.97
C SER A 166 11.48 -4.43 -30.50
N GLY A 167 10.83 -3.27 -30.34
CA GLY A 167 9.43 -3.07 -30.77
C GLY A 167 8.40 -4.00 -30.11
N SER A 168 8.74 -4.61 -28.98
CA SER A 168 7.91 -5.58 -28.27
C SER A 168 7.77 -5.23 -26.79
N ALA A 169 6.71 -5.76 -26.17
CA ALA A 169 6.48 -5.75 -24.73
C ALA A 169 6.97 -7.04 -24.04
N GLN A 170 7.65 -7.92 -24.76
CA GLN A 170 8.29 -9.11 -24.19
C GLN A 170 9.54 -8.71 -23.42
N LEU A 171 9.58 -9.04 -22.12
CA LEU A 171 10.74 -8.81 -21.25
C LEU A 171 11.93 -9.65 -21.70
N GLN A 172 13.12 -9.10 -21.51
CA GLN A 172 14.35 -9.89 -21.53
C GLN A 172 14.51 -10.66 -20.22
N PRO A 173 15.13 -11.86 -20.22
CA PRO A 173 15.25 -12.70 -19.02
C PRO A 173 15.88 -11.99 -17.82
N TYR A 174 16.92 -11.18 -18.04
CA TYR A 174 17.55 -10.44 -16.95
C TYR A 174 16.64 -9.35 -16.35
N PHE A 175 15.77 -8.73 -17.15
CA PHE A 175 14.85 -7.73 -16.63
C PHE A 175 13.73 -8.38 -15.83
N GLU A 176 13.29 -9.55 -16.26
CA GLU A 176 12.39 -10.41 -15.48
C GLU A 176 13.02 -10.76 -14.12
N GLU A 177 14.27 -11.21 -14.09
CA GLU A 177 14.99 -11.50 -12.85
C GLU A 177 15.09 -10.29 -11.90
N ILE A 178 15.34 -9.09 -12.43
CA ILE A 178 15.35 -7.85 -11.62
C ILE A 178 13.98 -7.61 -10.98
N LEU A 179 12.90 -7.70 -11.76
CA LEU A 179 11.55 -7.48 -11.22
C LEU A 179 11.16 -8.52 -10.17
N LEU A 180 11.50 -9.79 -10.42
CA LEU A 180 11.28 -10.88 -9.46
C LEU A 180 12.04 -10.61 -8.15
N SER A 181 13.32 -10.27 -8.23
CA SER A 181 14.16 -10.00 -7.05
C SER A 181 13.67 -8.78 -6.24
N LEU A 182 13.31 -7.68 -6.90
CA LEU A 182 12.84 -6.47 -6.21
C LEU A 182 11.45 -6.64 -5.57
N SER A 183 10.60 -7.49 -6.14
CA SER A 183 9.20 -7.65 -5.73
C SER A 183 9.04 -8.04 -4.25
N ASP A 184 9.86 -8.96 -3.75
CA ASP A 184 9.80 -9.47 -2.38
C ASP A 184 10.04 -8.35 -1.37
N THR A 185 11.02 -7.48 -1.66
CA THR A 185 11.35 -6.35 -0.79
C THR A 185 10.27 -5.27 -0.84
N ILE A 186 9.74 -4.96 -2.02
CA ILE A 186 8.64 -4.00 -2.17
C ILE A 186 7.37 -4.51 -1.45
N ALA A 187 7.10 -5.80 -1.46
CA ALA A 187 5.92 -6.39 -0.80
C ALA A 187 5.94 -6.25 0.74
N LYS A 188 7.11 -6.09 1.37
CA LYS A 188 7.26 -6.00 2.84
C LYS A 188 6.49 -4.81 3.44
N VAL A 189 6.43 -3.67 2.74
CA VAL A 189 5.78 -2.45 3.24
C VAL A 189 4.26 -2.43 3.07
N LYS A 190 3.68 -3.41 2.34
CA LYS A 190 2.23 -3.52 2.09
C LYS A 190 1.57 -2.23 1.56
N LYS A 191 2.30 -1.48 0.74
CA LYS A 191 1.83 -0.25 0.09
C LYS A 191 1.44 -0.54 -1.33
N LYS A 192 0.51 0.26 -1.88
CA LYS A 192 0.14 0.14 -3.28
C LYS A 192 1.23 0.67 -4.21
N ILE A 193 1.30 0.14 -5.42
CA ILE A 193 2.21 0.61 -6.47
C ILE A 193 1.48 1.19 -7.68
N SER A 194 2.12 2.16 -8.31
CA SER A 194 1.81 2.64 -9.65
C SER A 194 2.92 2.20 -10.60
N VAL A 195 2.58 1.51 -11.69
CA VAL A 195 3.55 1.06 -12.69
C VAL A 195 3.37 1.87 -13.97
N SER A 196 4.42 2.53 -14.42
CA SER A 196 4.40 3.39 -15.60
C SER A 196 5.42 2.95 -16.63
N GLY A 197 5.06 3.02 -17.90
CA GLY A 197 5.94 2.71 -19.03
C GLY A 197 6.23 3.94 -19.87
N HIS A 198 7.48 4.04 -20.30
CA HIS A 198 7.97 5.11 -21.18
C HIS A 198 8.69 4.52 -22.39
N THR A 199 8.61 5.21 -23.53
CA THR A 199 9.37 4.91 -24.75
C THR A 199 10.23 6.10 -25.15
N ASP A 200 11.18 5.88 -26.04
CA ASP A 200 11.91 6.94 -26.72
C ASP A 200 11.03 7.61 -27.78
N GLY A 201 11.53 8.72 -28.32
CA GLY A 201 10.90 9.48 -29.40
C GLY A 201 11.01 8.82 -30.77
N GLN A 202 11.60 7.62 -30.86
CA GLN A 202 11.70 6.89 -32.12
C GLN A 202 10.28 6.43 -32.54
N PRO A 203 9.80 6.79 -33.75
CA PRO A 203 8.50 6.34 -34.21
C PRO A 203 8.46 4.81 -34.33
N TYR A 204 7.40 4.21 -33.78
CA TYR A 204 7.16 2.79 -33.89
C TYR A 204 6.88 2.38 -35.35
N ALA A 205 7.68 1.45 -35.88
CA ALA A 205 7.61 1.02 -37.29
C ALA A 205 6.94 -0.36 -37.48
N GLY A 206 6.15 -0.84 -36.51
CA GLY A 206 5.52 -2.16 -36.57
C GLY A 206 4.12 -2.16 -37.18
N ARG A 207 3.15 -2.72 -36.45
CA ARG A 207 1.76 -2.88 -36.90
C ARG A 207 1.04 -1.53 -37.07
N ARG A 208 0.27 -1.39 -38.15
CA ARG A 208 -0.62 -0.23 -38.37
C ARG A 208 -1.63 -0.08 -37.22
N GLY A 209 -1.72 1.13 -36.65
CA GLY A 209 -2.60 1.44 -35.53
C GLY A 209 -2.05 1.06 -34.15
N TYR A 210 -0.80 0.60 -34.09
CA TYR A 210 -0.06 0.39 -32.85
C TYR A 210 1.11 1.36 -32.84
N GLY A 211 1.28 2.11 -31.76
CA GLY A 211 2.34 3.09 -31.59
C GLY A 211 2.99 3.04 -30.21
N ASN A 212 3.69 4.12 -29.88
CA ASN A 212 4.41 4.24 -28.60
C ASN A 212 3.46 4.28 -27.39
N TRP A 213 2.21 4.73 -27.58
CA TRP A 213 1.17 4.70 -26.54
C TRP A 213 0.77 3.28 -26.15
N GLU A 214 0.47 2.43 -27.13
CA GLU A 214 0.17 1.02 -26.86
C GLU A 214 1.41 0.29 -26.34
N LEU A 215 2.59 0.54 -26.93
CA LEU A 215 3.84 -0.10 -26.52
C LEU A 215 4.21 0.19 -25.07
N SER A 216 4.14 1.46 -24.65
CA SER A 216 4.44 1.85 -23.27
C SER A 216 3.46 1.22 -22.28
N SER A 217 2.17 1.21 -22.61
CA SER A 217 1.11 0.59 -21.79
C SER A 217 1.28 -0.93 -21.67
N ASP A 218 1.62 -1.60 -22.77
CA ASP A 218 1.85 -3.05 -22.81
C ASP A 218 3.10 -3.45 -22.01
N ARG A 219 4.17 -2.65 -22.09
CA ARG A 219 5.40 -2.84 -21.32
C ARG A 219 5.17 -2.66 -19.82
N ALA A 220 4.43 -1.62 -19.44
CA ALA A 220 4.03 -1.41 -18.04
C ALA A 220 3.21 -2.60 -17.51
N ASN A 221 2.27 -3.12 -18.32
CA ASN A 221 1.51 -4.31 -17.96
C ASN A 221 2.36 -5.59 -17.92
N ALA A 222 3.38 -5.71 -18.76
CA ALA A 222 4.31 -6.83 -18.72
C ALA A 222 5.12 -6.83 -17.42
N ALA A 223 5.60 -5.66 -16.99
CA ALA A 223 6.24 -5.49 -15.69
C ALA A 223 5.26 -5.83 -14.55
N ARG A 224 4.04 -5.31 -14.57
CA ARG A 224 2.98 -5.66 -13.59
C ARG A 224 2.78 -7.17 -13.48
N ARG A 225 2.58 -7.88 -14.60
CA ARG A 225 2.37 -9.33 -14.60
C ARG A 225 3.55 -10.08 -13.99
N THR A 226 4.77 -9.60 -14.22
CA THR A 226 5.99 -10.19 -13.66
C THR A 226 6.03 -10.00 -12.15
N LEU A 227 5.70 -8.81 -11.64
CA LEU A 227 5.59 -8.55 -10.20
C LEU A 227 4.55 -9.46 -9.54
N LEU A 228 3.38 -9.65 -10.17
CA LEU A 228 2.35 -10.56 -9.65
C LEU A 228 2.81 -12.02 -9.66
N ALA A 229 3.51 -12.45 -10.70
CA ALA A 229 4.08 -13.80 -10.78
C ALA A 229 5.12 -14.07 -9.68
N ALA A 230 5.80 -13.01 -9.22
CA ALA A 230 6.72 -13.05 -8.09
C ALA A 230 6.01 -13.16 -6.72
N GLY A 231 4.69 -12.94 -6.67
CA GLY A 231 3.92 -12.98 -5.43
C GLY A 231 3.49 -11.61 -4.90
N TYR A 232 3.71 -10.53 -5.67
CA TYR A 232 3.16 -9.22 -5.30
C TYR A 232 1.62 -9.25 -5.37
N PRO A 233 0.88 -8.77 -4.35
CA PRO A 233 -0.58 -8.90 -4.34
C PRO A 233 -1.25 -8.01 -5.40
N GLU A 234 -2.24 -8.57 -6.11
CA GLU A 234 -2.94 -7.82 -7.17
C GLU A 234 -3.71 -6.62 -6.62
N GLU A 235 -4.28 -6.73 -5.42
CA GLU A 235 -4.95 -5.62 -4.74
C GLU A 235 -4.03 -4.45 -4.39
N GLN A 236 -2.72 -4.67 -4.40
CA GLN A 236 -1.72 -3.62 -4.17
C GLN A 236 -1.31 -2.91 -5.46
N VAL A 237 -1.80 -3.31 -6.63
CA VAL A 237 -1.58 -2.53 -7.86
C VAL A 237 -2.66 -1.43 -7.96
N ALA A 238 -2.28 -0.17 -7.72
CA ALA A 238 -3.21 0.95 -7.78
C ALA A 238 -3.55 1.34 -9.22
N ARG A 239 -2.55 1.43 -10.11
CA ARG A 239 -2.75 1.79 -11.51
C ARG A 239 -1.58 1.38 -12.41
N VAL A 240 -1.86 1.31 -13.72
CA VAL A 240 -0.86 1.15 -14.78
C VAL A 240 -1.01 2.28 -15.78
N VAL A 241 0.09 2.91 -16.19
CA VAL A 241 0.08 4.08 -17.10
C VAL A 241 1.08 3.90 -18.23
N GLY A 242 0.70 4.23 -19.46
CA GLY A 242 1.61 4.36 -20.60
C GLY A 242 1.78 5.82 -20.98
N TYR A 243 3.03 6.30 -21.01
CA TYR A 243 3.35 7.69 -21.33
C TYR A 243 3.94 7.90 -22.73
N ALA A 244 4.17 6.83 -23.50
CA ALA A 244 4.87 6.92 -24.77
C ALA A 244 6.17 7.76 -24.63
N ASP A 245 6.37 8.71 -25.53
CA ASP A 245 7.44 9.70 -25.59
C ASP A 245 7.04 11.06 -24.97
N SER A 246 5.89 11.17 -24.29
CA SER A 246 5.42 12.44 -23.74
C SER A 246 6.22 12.94 -22.53
N ALA A 247 6.99 12.05 -21.89
CA ALA A 247 7.75 12.31 -20.68
C ALA A 247 9.17 11.71 -20.78
N LEU A 248 9.99 12.30 -21.66
CA LEU A 248 11.39 11.93 -21.87
C LEU A 248 12.24 12.23 -20.63
N PHE A 249 13.15 11.31 -20.31
CA PHE A 249 14.15 11.46 -19.26
C PHE A 249 15.26 12.40 -19.74
N ASP A 250 15.83 12.10 -20.91
CA ASP A 250 16.71 12.98 -21.66
C ASP A 250 15.89 13.73 -22.72
N ARG A 251 15.67 15.03 -22.47
CA ARG A 251 14.94 15.91 -23.39
C ARG A 251 15.83 16.46 -24.51
N GLU A 252 17.14 16.41 -24.35
CA GLU A 252 18.10 16.91 -25.34
C GLU A 252 18.31 15.87 -26.45
N ASP A 253 18.29 14.59 -26.08
CA ASP A 253 18.27 13.47 -27.03
C ASP A 253 17.01 12.59 -26.87
N PRO A 254 15.94 12.88 -27.62
CA PRO A 254 14.72 12.06 -27.62
C PRO A 254 14.91 10.61 -28.03
N LEU A 255 15.96 10.29 -28.79
CA LEU A 255 16.26 8.92 -29.25
C LEU A 255 17.10 8.13 -28.26
N SER A 256 17.55 8.77 -27.17
CA SER A 256 18.38 8.14 -26.16
C SER A 256 17.69 6.92 -25.55
N PRO A 257 18.41 5.77 -25.42
CA PRO A 257 17.91 4.58 -24.75
C PRO A 257 17.35 4.82 -23.36
N ILE A 258 17.90 5.78 -22.61
CA ILE A 258 17.47 6.07 -21.24
C ILE A 258 16.00 6.54 -21.17
N ASN A 259 15.44 7.02 -22.27
CA ASN A 259 14.03 7.38 -22.37
C ASN A 259 13.10 6.16 -22.33
N ARG A 260 13.59 4.98 -22.73
CA ARG A 260 12.87 3.71 -22.57
C ARG A 260 13.09 3.22 -21.14
N ARG A 261 12.09 3.44 -20.28
CA ARG A 261 12.16 3.10 -18.86
C ARG A 261 10.83 2.57 -18.32
N ILE A 262 10.91 1.83 -17.22
CA ILE A 262 9.78 1.44 -16.40
C ILE A 262 9.92 2.10 -15.04
N ASP A 263 8.87 2.80 -14.62
CA ASP A 263 8.83 3.47 -13.32
C ASP A 263 7.85 2.71 -12.41
N ILE A 264 8.33 2.25 -11.27
CA ILE A 264 7.51 1.63 -10.22
C ILE A 264 7.53 2.58 -9.03
N VAL A 265 6.38 3.17 -8.70
CA VAL A 265 6.24 4.07 -7.56
C VAL A 265 5.50 3.33 -6.46
N VAL A 266 6.17 3.14 -5.32
CA VAL A 266 5.54 2.71 -4.07
C VAL A 266 4.85 3.93 -3.48
N LEU A 267 3.53 3.93 -3.49
CA LEU A 267 2.71 5.09 -3.20
C LEU A 267 2.69 5.38 -1.71
N ASN A 268 2.77 6.66 -1.37
CA ASN A 268 2.39 7.15 -0.07
C ASN A 268 0.86 7.26 0.04
N ARG A 269 0.35 7.48 1.25
CA ARG A 269 -1.08 7.55 1.53
C ARG A 269 -1.76 8.64 0.72
N GLN A 270 -1.16 9.83 0.65
CA GLN A 270 -1.74 10.99 -0.06
C GLN A 270 -1.88 10.72 -1.56
N ALA A 271 -0.87 10.12 -2.20
CA ALA A 271 -0.89 9.78 -3.62
C ALA A 271 -1.88 8.64 -3.91
N GLU A 272 -1.98 7.64 -3.03
CA GLU A 272 -3.01 6.60 -3.15
C GLU A 272 -4.42 7.18 -3.09
N GLU A 273 -4.67 8.09 -2.12
CA GLU A 273 -5.96 8.77 -1.96
C GLU A 273 -6.33 9.58 -3.20
N GLN A 274 -5.39 10.36 -3.76
CA GLN A 274 -5.61 11.13 -4.98
C GLN A 274 -5.96 10.24 -6.19
N ILE A 275 -5.30 9.09 -6.33
CA ILE A 275 -5.61 8.13 -7.39
C ILE A 275 -7.03 7.57 -7.23
N ARG A 276 -7.42 7.25 -5.98
CA ARG A 276 -8.74 6.72 -5.66
C ARG A 276 -9.85 7.75 -5.91
N GLU A 277 -9.67 8.97 -5.39
CA GLU A 277 -10.63 10.06 -5.57
C GLU A 277 -10.78 10.48 -7.04
N GLY A 278 -9.67 10.49 -7.80
CA GLY A 278 -9.70 10.74 -9.23
C GLY A 278 -10.50 9.67 -9.99
N ALA A 279 -10.45 8.41 -9.55
CA ALA A 279 -11.26 7.33 -10.13
C ALA A 279 -12.74 7.47 -9.77
N ASP A 280 -13.05 7.78 -8.51
CA ASP A 280 -14.43 7.93 -8.02
C ASP A 280 -15.13 9.17 -8.61
N SER A 281 -14.39 10.27 -8.82
CA SER A 281 -14.92 11.50 -9.42
C SER A 281 -15.21 11.37 -10.93
N ALA A 282 -14.60 10.37 -11.59
CA ALA A 282 -14.82 10.08 -13.01
C ALA A 282 -15.98 9.09 -13.24
N ALA A 283 -16.50 8.43 -12.19
CA ALA A 283 -17.68 7.60 -12.29
C ALA A 283 -18.93 8.49 -12.40
N PRO A 284 -19.68 8.46 -13.52
CA PRO A 284 -20.97 9.14 -13.55
C PRO A 284 -21.85 8.53 -12.46
N ALA A 285 -22.42 9.36 -11.60
CA ALA A 285 -23.51 8.96 -10.71
C ALA A 285 -24.68 8.53 -11.60
N VAL A 286 -24.74 7.26 -11.97
CA VAL A 286 -25.90 6.68 -12.62
C VAL A 286 -26.97 6.61 -11.55
N ALA A 287 -27.72 7.71 -11.39
CA ALA A 287 -29.03 7.64 -10.79
C ALA A 287 -29.81 6.56 -11.55
N PRO A 288 -30.63 5.72 -10.88
CA PRO A 288 -31.51 4.80 -11.58
C PRO A 288 -32.61 5.63 -12.25
N GLU A 289 -32.28 6.30 -13.36
CA GLU A 289 -33.29 6.75 -14.30
C GLU A 289 -33.92 5.49 -14.88
N THR A 290 -35.19 5.32 -14.58
CA THR A 290 -36.09 4.39 -15.26
C THR A 290 -35.97 4.62 -16.76
N LEU A 291 -35.21 3.77 -17.44
CA LEU A 291 -35.15 3.69 -18.89
C LEU A 291 -36.48 3.12 -19.41
N ASP A 292 -37.53 3.95 -19.44
CA ASP A 292 -38.63 3.75 -20.39
C ASP A 292 -38.16 4.24 -21.77
N VAL A 293 -37.26 3.47 -22.36
CA VAL A 293 -36.90 3.62 -23.78
C VAL A 293 -37.35 2.35 -24.47
N GLN A 294 -38.56 2.39 -25.04
CA GLN A 294 -38.90 1.46 -26.10
C GLN A 294 -37.88 1.67 -27.24
N PRO A 295 -37.20 0.60 -27.70
CA PRO A 295 -36.27 0.73 -28.80
C PRO A 295 -37.03 1.24 -30.04
N PRO A 296 -36.43 2.15 -30.85
CA PRO A 296 -37.06 2.58 -32.07
C PRO A 296 -37.19 1.37 -33.00
N VAL A 297 -38.42 1.07 -33.41
CA VAL A 297 -38.70 0.11 -34.48
C VAL A 297 -38.12 0.71 -35.76
N ILE A 298 -37.03 0.13 -36.25
CA ILE A 298 -36.53 0.44 -37.60
C ILE A 298 -37.43 -0.31 -38.57
N GLU A 299 -38.32 0.43 -39.23
CA GLU A 299 -39.15 -0.10 -40.30
C GLU A 299 -38.26 -0.30 -41.54
N LEU A 300 -37.91 -1.56 -41.83
CA LEU A 300 -37.18 -1.94 -43.04
C LEU A 300 -38.10 -1.70 -44.25
N PRO A 301 -37.63 -1.04 -45.33
CA PRO A 301 -38.45 -0.91 -46.54
C PRO A 301 -38.69 -2.29 -47.16
N GLU A 302 -39.94 -2.55 -47.55
CA GLU A 302 -40.34 -3.77 -48.25
C GLU A 302 -39.56 -3.94 -49.56
N PRO A 303 -39.18 -5.17 -49.95
CA PRO A 303 -38.52 -5.41 -51.22
C PRO A 303 -39.47 -5.12 -52.38
N ASP A 304 -39.03 -4.24 -53.27
CA ASP A 304 -39.70 -3.89 -54.51
C ASP A 304 -39.95 -5.16 -55.35
N ALA A 305 -41.22 -5.39 -55.69
CA ALA A 305 -41.63 -6.56 -56.45
C ALA A 305 -41.16 -6.42 -57.91
N ALA A 306 -40.09 -7.14 -58.26
CA ALA A 306 -39.71 -7.31 -59.65
C ALA A 306 -40.81 -8.07 -60.43
N PRO A 307 -41.14 -7.66 -61.66
CA PRO A 307 -42.25 -8.22 -62.42
C PRO A 307 -41.96 -9.65 -62.90
N VAL A 308 -42.95 -10.51 -62.69
CA VAL A 308 -42.98 -11.91 -63.14
C VAL A 308 -43.18 -11.94 -64.67
N PRO A 309 -42.38 -12.68 -65.46
CA PRO A 309 -42.69 -12.91 -66.86
C PRO A 309 -43.81 -13.95 -67.02
N SER A 310 -44.75 -13.64 -67.89
CA SER A 310 -45.91 -14.46 -68.25
C SER A 310 -45.51 -15.82 -68.84
N ALA A 311 -46.15 -16.89 -68.37
CA ALA A 311 -46.08 -18.21 -68.99
C ALA A 311 -46.91 -18.27 -70.29
N PRO A 312 -46.48 -19.02 -71.32
CA PRO A 312 -47.35 -19.43 -72.40
C PRO A 312 -48.10 -20.73 -72.07
N GLU A 313 -49.19 -20.94 -72.81
CA GLU A 313 -50.16 -22.03 -72.69
C GLU A 313 -49.59 -23.45 -72.91
N ALA A 314 -50.40 -24.41 -72.46
CA ALA A 314 -50.15 -25.84 -72.31
C ALA A 314 -49.82 -26.64 -73.60
N GLN A 315 -49.04 -27.71 -73.44
CA GLN A 315 -49.24 -28.98 -74.16
C GLN A 315 -48.58 -30.20 -73.46
N THR A 316 -49.45 -31.07 -72.94
CA THR A 316 -49.46 -32.56 -72.95
C THR A 316 -48.26 -33.41 -72.49
N ALA A 317 -48.57 -34.26 -71.49
CA ALA A 317 -48.34 -35.72 -71.39
C ALA A 317 -47.07 -36.32 -70.73
N ASP A 318 -47.23 -36.71 -69.46
CA ASP A 318 -47.12 -38.07 -68.87
C ASP A 318 -45.74 -38.83 -68.80
N PRO A 319 -45.59 -39.91 -67.99
CA PRO A 319 -44.98 -39.83 -66.65
C PRO A 319 -43.87 -40.86 -66.36
N ALA A 320 -43.10 -40.69 -65.26
CA ALA A 320 -42.37 -41.71 -64.46
C ALA A 320 -41.23 -41.01 -63.68
N ALA A 321 -40.79 -41.37 -62.47
CA ALA A 321 -41.22 -42.29 -61.43
C ALA A 321 -40.44 -41.90 -60.15
N ALA A 322 -41.10 -42.06 -59.00
CA ALA A 322 -40.59 -42.38 -57.66
C ALA A 322 -39.30 -41.72 -57.09
N ALA A 323 -39.52 -40.83 -56.11
CA ALA A 323 -38.98 -40.75 -54.73
C ALA A 323 -38.04 -41.89 -54.19
N PRO A 324 -37.38 -41.72 -53.01
CA PRO A 324 -36.89 -40.51 -52.32
C PRO A 324 -35.52 -40.66 -51.57
N ALA A 325 -35.06 -39.52 -51.02
CA ALA A 325 -34.40 -39.31 -49.71
C ALA A 325 -33.18 -40.14 -49.24
N ALA A 326 -32.13 -39.46 -48.75
CA ALA A 326 -31.70 -39.58 -47.35
C ALA A 326 -30.58 -38.59 -46.96
N ASN A 327 -30.77 -38.03 -45.76
CA ASN A 327 -29.86 -37.30 -44.87
C ASN A 327 -28.44 -37.87 -44.74
N GLY A 328 -27.48 -36.99 -44.40
CA GLY A 328 -26.23 -37.42 -43.75
C GLY A 328 -25.16 -36.34 -43.61
N GLN A 329 -25.23 -35.54 -42.54
CA GLN A 329 -24.14 -34.67 -42.07
C GLN A 329 -22.88 -35.49 -41.76
N ARG A 330 -21.69 -35.00 -42.16
CA ARG A 330 -20.41 -35.35 -41.51
C ARG A 330 -19.48 -34.14 -41.39
N ARG A 331 -19.06 -33.88 -40.15
CA ARG A 331 -18.00 -32.96 -39.72
C ARG A 331 -16.64 -33.51 -40.16
N LEU A 332 -15.79 -32.69 -40.77
CA LEU A 332 -14.37 -33.02 -41.00
C LEU A 332 -13.55 -32.54 -39.80
N ASN A 333 -12.87 -33.47 -39.12
CA ASN A 333 -11.73 -33.16 -38.26
C ASN A 333 -10.45 -33.51 -39.03
N LEU A 334 -9.50 -32.58 -38.93
CA LEU A 334 -8.29 -32.44 -39.72
C LEU A 334 -7.08 -32.88 -38.88
N PHE A 335 -6.80 -34.18 -38.79
CA PHE A 335 -5.51 -34.73 -38.32
C PHE A 335 -5.35 -36.15 -38.87
N ASP A 336 -4.55 -36.30 -39.92
CA ASP A 336 -3.65 -37.44 -40.17
C ASP A 336 -3.12 -37.33 -41.61
N ASN A 337 -1.85 -36.90 -41.74
CA ASN A 337 -1.03 -37.19 -42.91
C ASN A 337 0.45 -37.02 -42.52
N ALA A 338 0.97 -38.04 -41.86
CA ALA A 338 2.39 -38.36 -41.87
C ALA A 338 2.52 -39.80 -42.37
N GLU A 339 3.50 -40.03 -43.24
CA GLU A 339 3.88 -41.31 -43.88
C GLU A 339 3.22 -41.65 -45.22
N GLN A 340 3.82 -41.12 -46.30
CA GLN A 340 4.07 -41.79 -47.60
C GLN A 340 4.81 -40.75 -48.45
N LEU A 341 6.10 -40.89 -48.73
CA LEU A 341 6.61 -41.71 -49.83
C LEU A 341 8.12 -41.92 -49.65
N ARG A 342 8.51 -43.19 -49.57
CA ARG A 342 9.89 -43.66 -49.67
C ARG A 342 10.03 -44.36 -51.02
N GLY A 343 10.94 -43.87 -51.85
CA GLY A 343 11.53 -44.58 -52.99
C GLY A 343 10.82 -44.43 -54.34
N LEU A 344 11.50 -43.83 -55.32
CA LEU A 344 12.22 -44.57 -56.38
C LEU A 344 12.84 -43.59 -57.40
N ASP A 345 14.14 -43.79 -57.65
CA ASP A 345 14.89 -43.68 -58.91
C ASP A 345 14.81 -42.41 -59.77
N GLN A 346 15.84 -41.56 -59.71
CA GLN A 346 17.01 -41.52 -60.61
C GLN A 346 17.91 -40.32 -60.31
#